data_AF-A0A3S9N5Y7-F1
#
_entry.id   AF-A0A3S9N5Y7-F1
#
_cell.length_a   1.000
_cell.length_b   1.000
_cell.length_c   1.000
_cell.angle_alpha   90.00
_cell.angle_beta   90.00
_cell.angle_gamma   90.00
#
_symmetry.space_group_name_H-M   'P 1'
#
loop_
_entity.id
_entity.type
_entity.pdbx_description
1 polymer ?
#
loop_
_entity_poly.entity_id
_entity_poly.type
_entity_poly.pdbx_seq_one_letter_code
_entity_poly.pdbx_strand_id
1 'polypeptide(L)'
;MGLLFVLQPYFEEPLDHWLREILTPGCNFGGDPGWAIEYVRAEDGQVKYKIWADYEMSGIEPDEGVFGEELFRSAMRNSLIALAERYPSKSREARETIARYGL
;
A
#
# COMPACT_ATOMS: atom_id res chain seq x y z
N MET A 1 -6.96 10.40 -0.21
CA MET A 1 -5.65 10.18 -0.87
C MET A 1 -5.44 8.68 -0.97
N GLY A 2 -5.19 8.15 -2.17
CA GLY A 2 -4.97 6.72 -2.41
C GLY A 2 -3.53 6.46 -2.86
N LEU A 3 -2.98 5.29 -2.55
CA LEU A 3 -1.60 4.88 -2.80
C LEU A 3 -1.37 4.38 -4.24
N LEU A 4 -2.22 4.79 -5.19
CA LEU A 4 -2.26 4.24 -6.54
C LEU A 4 -0.93 4.38 -7.30
N PHE A 5 -0.17 5.45 -7.03
CA PHE A 5 1.11 5.73 -7.69
C PHE A 5 2.21 4.73 -7.30
N VAL A 6 2.21 4.27 -6.04
CA VAL A 6 3.13 3.25 -5.51
C VAL A 6 2.89 1.89 -6.15
N LEU A 7 1.61 1.59 -6.40
CA LEU A 7 1.17 0.24 -6.75
C LEU A 7 1.16 -0.01 -8.26
N GLN A 8 1.22 1.05 -9.07
CA GLN A 8 1.09 0.97 -10.53
C GLN A 8 2.08 0.02 -11.22
N PRO A 9 3.37 -0.01 -10.86
CA PRO A 9 4.34 -0.94 -11.46
C PRO A 9 4.03 -2.42 -11.19
N TYR A 10 3.31 -2.73 -10.11
CA TYR A 10 3.01 -4.10 -9.68
C TYR A 10 1.67 -4.61 -10.21
N PHE A 11 1.02 -3.88 -11.12
CA PHE A 11 -0.27 -4.26 -11.69
C PHE A 11 -0.19 -5.37 -12.74
N GLU A 12 1.01 -5.67 -13.27
CA GLU A 12 1.24 -6.84 -14.12
C GLU A 12 1.30 -8.15 -13.30
N GLU A 13 1.66 -8.04 -12.02
CA GLU A 13 1.67 -9.16 -11.09
C GLU A 13 0.32 -9.33 -10.37
N PRO A 14 0.09 -10.50 -9.73
CA PRO A 14 -1.08 -10.67 -8.87
C PRO A 14 -1.07 -9.70 -7.69
N LEU A 15 -2.19 -9.01 -7.44
CA LEU A 15 -2.35 -8.02 -6.37
C LEU A 15 -2.05 -8.60 -4.99
N ASP A 16 -2.34 -9.89 -4.81
CA ASP A 16 -2.09 -10.64 -3.60
C ASP A 16 -0.60 -10.73 -3.25
N HIS A 17 0.29 -10.72 -4.24
CA HIS A 17 1.73 -10.95 -4.04
C HIS A 17 2.35 -9.86 -3.15
N TRP A 18 2.17 -8.59 -3.53
CA TRP A 18 2.74 -7.45 -2.81
C TRP A 18 1.90 -7.06 -1.58
N LEU A 19 0.58 -7.25 -1.61
CA LEU A 19 -0.27 -6.95 -0.43
C LEU A 19 0.05 -7.83 0.77
N ARG A 20 0.36 -9.10 0.52
CA ARG A 20 0.80 -10.00 1.56
C ARG A 20 2.03 -9.45 2.29
N GLU A 21 3.00 -8.94 1.53
CA GLU A 21 4.24 -8.41 2.11
C GLU A 21 3.98 -7.14 2.91
N ILE A 22 3.18 -6.21 2.36
CA ILE A 22 2.82 -4.96 3.05
C ILE A 22 2.05 -5.20 4.34
N LEU A 23 1.14 -6.17 4.37
CA LEU A 23 0.25 -6.41 5.52
C LEU A 23 0.84 -7.38 6.56
N THR A 24 2.03 -7.93 6.32
CA THR A 24 2.72 -8.81 7.28
C THR A 24 3.33 -7.96 8.41
N PRO A 25 3.14 -8.30 9.70
CA PRO A 25 3.80 -7.61 10.79
C PRO A 25 5.33 -7.63 10.62
N GLY A 26 5.96 -6.46 10.76
CA GLY A 26 7.40 -6.30 10.51
C GLY A 26 7.77 -6.11 9.04
N CYS A 27 6.80 -5.79 8.17
CA CYS A 27 7.09 -5.49 6.77
C CYS A 27 8.09 -4.33 6.62
N ASN A 28 8.92 -4.47 5.61
CA ASN A 28 9.73 -3.40 5.04
C ASN A 28 9.70 -3.64 3.53
N PHE A 29 8.76 -3.00 2.85
CA PHE A 29 8.49 -3.19 1.44
C PHE A 29 8.80 -1.91 0.71
N GLY A 30 9.60 -1.98 -0.34
CA GLY A 30 9.98 -0.80 -1.11
C GLY A 30 10.10 -1.10 -2.58
N GLY A 31 10.16 -0.04 -3.37
CA GLY A 31 10.17 -0.13 -4.81
C GLY A 31 10.92 1.02 -5.48
N ASP A 32 11.13 0.84 -6.77
CA ASP A 32 11.69 1.85 -7.66
C ASP A 32 10.56 2.74 -8.20
N PRO A 33 10.71 4.08 -8.27
CA PRO A 33 11.86 4.87 -7.82
C PRO A 33 11.81 5.15 -6.31
N GLY A 34 12.74 4.54 -5.57
CA GLY A 34 13.11 4.89 -4.19
C GLY A 34 11.99 5.19 -3.19
N TRP A 35 11.03 4.30 -2.97
CA TRP A 35 10.03 4.44 -1.91
C TRP A 35 9.97 3.21 -1.01
N ALA A 36 9.47 3.35 0.22
CA ALA A 36 9.22 2.22 1.12
C ALA A 36 8.04 2.43 2.08
N ILE A 37 7.53 1.30 2.56
CA ILE A 37 6.50 1.14 3.58
C ILE A 37 7.08 0.26 4.69
N GLU A 38 7.05 0.77 5.91
CA GLU A 38 7.57 0.10 7.11
C GLU A 38 6.45 -0.08 8.13
N TYR A 39 6.34 -1.31 8.66
CA TYR A 39 5.49 -1.61 9.80
C TYR A 39 6.17 -1.16 11.10
N VAL A 40 5.49 -0.30 11.85
CA VAL A 40 5.98 0.22 13.12
C VAL A 40 5.00 -0.17 14.23
N ARG A 41 5.49 -0.93 15.22
CA ARG A 41 4.75 -1.19 16.45
C ARG A 41 5.23 -0.27 17.55
N ALA A 42 4.36 0.63 18.00
CA ALA A 42 4.65 1.56 19.09
C ALA A 42 4.68 0.83 20.45
N GLU A 43 5.29 1.47 21.46
CA GLU A 43 5.43 0.91 22.81
C GLU A 43 4.07 0.65 23.51
N ASP A 44 3.05 1.43 23.16
CA ASP A 44 1.67 1.26 23.64
C ASP A 44 0.91 0.13 22.91
N GLY A 45 1.59 -0.57 22.01
CA GLY A 45 1.04 -1.65 21.21
C GLY A 45 0.30 -1.20 19.94
N GLN A 46 0.18 0.10 19.69
CA GLN A 46 -0.45 0.61 18.46
C GLN A 46 0.38 0.29 17.23
N VAL A 47 -0.30 -0.10 16.15
CA VAL A 47 0.29 -0.34 14.85
C VAL A 47 0.21 0.91 13.99
N LYS A 48 1.35 1.28 13.41
CA LYS A 48 1.50 2.38 12.48
C LYS A 48 2.26 1.90 11.24
N TYR A 49 2.08 2.61 10.14
CA TYR A 49 2.82 2.41 8.91
C TYR A 49 3.55 3.70 8.58
N LYS A 50 4.88 3.63 8.47
CA LYS A 50 5.69 4.73 7.95
C LYS A 50 5.84 4.53 6.45
N ILE A 51 5.46 5.51 5.67
CA ILE A 51 5.64 5.55 4.23
C ILE A 51 6.64 6.66 3.94
N TRP A 52 7.64 6.39 3.13
CA TRP A 52 8.58 7.41 2.69
C TRP A 52 9.01 7.17 1.25
N ALA A 53 9.43 8.23 0.58
CA ALA A 53 9.96 8.24 -0.76
C ALA A 53 11.16 9.19 -0.77
N ASP A 54 12.24 8.78 -1.43
CA ASP A 54 13.34 9.68 -1.73
C ASP A 54 12.85 10.63 -2.82
N TYR A 55 12.60 11.90 -2.45
CA TYR A 55 12.08 12.88 -3.40
C TYR A 55 13.05 13.14 -4.56
N GLU A 56 14.36 13.13 -4.32
CA GLU A 56 15.36 13.38 -5.37
C GLU A 56 15.37 12.26 -6.42
N MET A 57 15.11 11.02 -6.00
CA MET A 57 15.01 9.88 -6.91
C MET A 57 13.61 9.69 -7.53
N SER A 58 12.54 9.95 -6.76
CA SER A 58 11.17 9.55 -7.11
C SER A 58 10.28 10.69 -7.57
N GLY A 59 10.55 11.92 -7.13
CA GLY A 59 9.68 13.09 -7.31
C GLY A 59 8.32 12.98 -6.60
N ILE A 60 8.15 12.04 -5.65
CA ILE A 60 6.87 11.79 -4.96
C ILE A 60 6.72 12.75 -3.77
N GLU A 61 5.57 13.44 -3.69
CA GLU A 61 5.16 14.25 -2.53
C GLU A 61 3.77 13.83 -2.00
N PRO A 62 3.53 13.88 -0.67
CA PRO A 62 4.55 14.09 0.37
C PRO A 62 5.54 12.93 0.40
N ASP A 63 6.80 13.27 0.65
CA ASP A 63 7.96 12.36 0.64
C ASP A 63 8.03 11.51 1.91
N GLU A 64 7.33 11.87 2.98
CA GLU A 64 7.12 10.97 4.12
C GLU A 64 5.78 11.18 4.84
N GLY A 65 5.33 10.12 5.54
CA GLY A 65 4.17 10.17 6.40
C GLY A 65 4.06 8.94 7.31
N VAL A 66 3.50 9.14 8.50
CA VAL A 66 3.18 8.06 9.45
C VAL A 66 1.68 7.98 9.63
N PHE A 67 1.11 6.80 9.38
CA PHE A 67 -0.32 6.57 9.39
C PHE A 67 -0.68 5.48 10.39
N GLY A 68 -1.78 5.66 11.13
CA GLY A 68 -2.34 4.59 11.95
C GLY A 68 -2.86 3.44 11.09
N GLU A 69 -2.90 2.23 11.65
CA GLU A 69 -3.32 1.03 10.93
C GLU A 69 -4.69 1.18 10.23
N GLU A 70 -5.69 1.73 10.91
CA GLU A 70 -7.03 1.91 10.33
C GLU A 70 -7.01 2.81 9.08
N LEU A 71 -6.33 3.95 9.19
CA LEU A 71 -6.22 4.91 8.09
C LEU A 71 -5.45 4.30 6.92
N PHE A 72 -4.35 3.58 7.21
CA PHE A 72 -3.55 2.90 6.21
C PHE A 72 -4.38 1.82 5.46
N ARG A 73 -5.07 0.94 6.19
CA ARG A 73 -5.94 -0.09 5.60
C ARG A 73 -7.07 0.50 4.76
N SER A 74 -7.71 1.56 5.24
CA SER A 74 -8.74 2.28 4.49
C SER A 74 -8.19 2.89 3.20
N ALA A 75 -6.99 3.48 3.23
CA ALA A 75 -6.33 4.01 2.04
C ALA A 75 -5.99 2.90 1.03
N MET A 76 -5.51 1.75 1.50
CA MET A 76 -5.23 0.57 0.67
C MET A 76 -6.51 0.05 -0.01
N ARG A 77 -7.59 -0.09 0.74
CA ARG A 77 -8.90 -0.47 0.22
C ARG A 77 -9.37 0.46 -0.89
N ASN A 78 -9.33 1.77 -0.65
CA ASN A 78 -9.74 2.76 -1.64
C ASN A 78 -8.88 2.72 -2.90
N SER A 79 -7.59 2.41 -2.76
CA SER A 79 -6.67 2.25 -3.89
C SER A 79 -7.03 1.03 -4.74
N LEU A 80 -7.40 -0.10 -4.12
CA LEU A 80 -7.87 -1.30 -4.82
C LEU A 80 -9.21 -1.07 -5.52
N ILE A 81 -10.12 -0.31 -4.92
CA ILE A 81 -11.38 0.09 -5.57
C ILE A 81 -11.10 0.96 -6.79
N ALA A 82 -10.27 2.00 -6.65
CA ALA A 82 -9.91 2.88 -7.76
C ALA A 82 -9.18 2.11 -8.89
N LEU A 83 -8.34 1.13 -8.54
CA LEU A 83 -7.72 0.22 -9.50
C LEU A 83 -8.78 -0.59 -10.26
N ALA A 84 -9.76 -1.17 -9.57
CA ALA A 84 -10.83 -1.94 -10.18
C ALA A 84 -11.70 -1.11 -11.13
N GLU A 85 -11.94 0.16 -10.80
CA GLU A 85 -12.67 1.11 -11.63
C GLU A 85 -11.87 1.50 -12.88
N ARG A 86 -10.56 1.73 -12.73
CA ARG A 86 -9.68 2.11 -13.83
C ARG A 86 -9.36 0.95 -14.77
N TYR A 87 -9.25 -0.26 -14.24
CA TYR A 87 -8.91 -1.47 -14.97
C TYR A 87 -9.94 -2.57 -14.69
N PRO A 88 -11.05 -2.62 -15.45
CA PRO A 88 -12.13 -3.57 -15.22
C PRO A 88 -11.68 -5.05 -15.23
N SER A 89 -10.62 -5.38 -15.96
CA SER A 89 -10.00 -6.72 -15.97
C SER A 89 -9.44 -7.16 -14.61
N LYS A 90 -9.04 -6.21 -13.76
CA LYS A 90 -8.53 -6.43 -12.40
C LYS A 90 -9.62 -6.38 -11.32
N SER A 91 -10.86 -6.08 -11.69
CA SER A 91 -11.94 -5.83 -10.72
C SER A 91 -12.25 -7.03 -9.83
N ARG A 92 -12.29 -8.24 -10.40
CA ARG A 92 -12.50 -9.48 -9.65
C ARG A 92 -11.35 -9.72 -8.66
N GLU A 93 -10.12 -9.60 -9.14
CA GLU A 93 -8.91 -9.77 -8.33
C GLU A 93 -8.86 -8.79 -7.16
N ALA A 94 -9.15 -7.51 -7.41
CA ALA A 94 -9.21 -6.49 -6.38
C ALA A 94 -10.26 -6.80 -5.30
N ARG A 95 -11.47 -7.24 -5.69
CA ARG A 95 -12.53 -7.61 -4.73
C ARG A 95 -12.16 -8.82 -3.88
N GLU A 96 -11.62 -9.87 -4.51
CA GLU A 96 -11.16 -11.08 -3.81
C GLU A 96 -10.06 -10.76 -2.80
N THR A 97 -9.14 -9.87 -3.18
CA THR A 97 -8.06 -9.38 -2.35
C THR A 97 -8.56 -8.57 -1.15
N ILE A 98 -9.48 -7.62 -1.39
CA ILE A 98 -10.10 -6.82 -0.33
C ILE A 98 -10.76 -7.75 0.72
N ALA A 99 -11.53 -8.74 0.26
CA ALA A 99 -12.19 -9.70 1.15
C ALA A 99 -11.19 -10.57 1.92
N ARG A 100 -10.12 -11.04 1.26
CA ARG A 100 -9.09 -11.91 1.87
C ARG A 100 -8.36 -11.23 3.02
N TYR A 101 -8.02 -9.95 2.86
CA TYR A 101 -7.22 -9.20 3.84
C TYR A 101 -8.05 -8.34 4.81
N GLY A 102 -9.38 -8.36 4.67
CA GLY A 102 -10.28 -7.56 5.51
C GLY A 102 -10.06 -6.06 5.33
N LEU A 103 -9.87 -5.62 4.07
CA LEU A 103 -9.63 -4.22 3.72
C LEU A 103 -10.93 -3.41 3.55
#